data_AF-S4RFY9-F1
#
_entry.id   AF-S4RFY9-F1
#
_cell.length_a   1.000
_cell.length_b   1.000
_cell.length_c   1.000
_cell.angle_alpha   90.00
_cell.angle_beta   90.00
_cell.angle_gamma   90.00
#
_symmetry.space_group_name_H-M   'P 1'
#
loop_
_entity.id
_entity.type
_entity.pdbx_description
1 polymer ?
#
loop_
_entity_poly.entity_id
_entity_poly.type
_entity_poly.pdbx_seq_one_letter_code
_entity_poly.pdbx_strand_id
1 'polypeptide(L)'
;RELVLVLDAELFLVPFALLHSDACGEFLCERFSLRAVPSLGALTHRPQVRPQGSAAASVSALVVGDPWLPSSARARWRWPPLPSARDQASVVAHAAGCRPLVGHAATKSAVLDAACAAECLHFCTHVSWKLSALVLSPGTVYGGGSLDELAPDAPPAGEFLLTAGEVASLRLAARLVVLSWPRECCAPLVPGGFVGLAKAFLAAGCRCVLASLWPTPAAAARVLMQAFYSALMEGVRASVALRDAMRAVQAQAQFSHPSNWAGFVLIGRDVRLNSPSALVRRALLQILQWPDRARDALRVLLHLVEKSLQRIQRGQANSMYTSQQSVENKVHGVAGWQGLLTAIGFRLEPPANGLPAAVFFPLADPAHRLQHCSTTMQALLGLPHPAFYALSKLTRAEEVGEQLVQLVRHTLKQLSDGAEQDGGGGGGGGGTGKTGGSTDTPAGGTAAQPARVAVKLWQTPGCHELLAALGFDLCEVGKEEVLLRTSGQASRRCLQFSLHSLLALFGERLRPR
;
A
#
# COMPACT_ATOMS: atom_id res chain seq x y z
N ARG A 1 -0.57 7.33 -12.38
CA ARG A 1 0.14 6.93 -13.62
C ARG A 1 1.44 6.24 -13.19
N GLU A 2 1.81 5.12 -13.82
CA GLU A 2 3.04 4.38 -13.53
C GLU A 2 4.05 4.57 -14.67
N LEU A 3 5.34 4.68 -14.36
CA LEU A 3 6.43 4.71 -15.34
C LEU A 3 7.44 3.61 -15.02
N VAL A 4 7.64 2.71 -15.98
CA VAL A 4 8.55 1.56 -15.86
C VAL A 4 9.82 1.87 -16.65
N LEU A 5 10.94 1.96 -15.94
CA LEU A 5 12.26 2.23 -16.49
C LEU A 5 13.00 0.90 -16.67
N VAL A 6 13.33 0.55 -17.92
CA VAL A 6 14.22 -0.58 -18.19
C VAL A 6 15.64 -0.04 -18.15
N LEU A 7 16.38 -0.38 -17.09
CA LEU A 7 17.69 0.21 -16.80
C LEU A 7 18.80 -0.81 -17.00
N ASP A 8 19.94 -0.32 -17.48
CA ASP A 8 21.17 -1.10 -17.61
C ASP A 8 22.29 -0.53 -16.72
N ALA A 9 23.11 -1.42 -16.17
CA ALA A 9 24.32 -1.15 -15.40
C ALA A 9 24.23 0.05 -14.45
N GLU A 10 24.94 1.13 -14.74
CA GLU A 10 25.11 2.30 -13.88
C GLU A 10 23.88 3.21 -13.84
N LEU A 11 22.93 3.05 -14.78
CA LEU A 11 21.70 3.82 -14.80
C LEU A 11 20.83 3.56 -13.56
N PHE A 12 21.02 2.43 -12.89
CA PHE A 12 20.39 2.16 -11.59
C PHE A 12 20.76 3.16 -10.50
N LEU A 13 21.87 3.90 -10.66
CA LEU A 13 22.32 4.92 -9.72
C LEU A 13 21.76 6.31 -10.02
N VAL A 14 21.11 6.50 -11.17
CA VAL A 14 20.51 7.79 -11.54
C VAL A 14 19.24 7.99 -10.71
N PRO A 15 19.13 9.10 -9.95
CA PRO A 15 17.93 9.40 -9.18
C PRO A 15 16.83 9.93 -10.09
N PHE A 16 16.20 9.04 -10.86
CA PHE A 16 15.13 9.39 -11.82
C PHE A 16 13.97 10.16 -11.18
N ALA A 17 13.75 9.99 -9.88
CA ALA A 17 12.77 10.78 -9.12
C ALA A 17 13.01 12.29 -9.20
N LEU A 18 14.26 12.73 -9.36
CA LEU A 18 14.66 14.15 -9.43
C LEU A 18 14.56 14.77 -10.82
N LEU A 19 14.40 13.97 -11.87
CA LEU A 19 14.28 14.54 -13.19
C LEU A 19 13.01 15.39 -13.25
N HIS A 20 13.12 16.62 -13.73
CA HIS A 20 11.97 17.49 -13.97
C HIS A 20 11.98 17.93 -15.42
N SER A 21 10.82 18.30 -15.93
CA SER A 21 10.71 18.96 -17.23
C SER A 21 10.76 20.47 -17.01
N ASP A 22 11.56 21.18 -17.78
CA ASP A 22 11.61 22.65 -17.77
C ASP A 22 10.24 23.28 -18.06
N ALA A 23 9.37 22.56 -18.78
CA ALA A 23 8.04 23.04 -19.13
C ALA A 23 7.02 23.02 -17.97
N CYS A 24 7.22 22.21 -16.93
CA CYS A 24 6.23 22.03 -15.86
C CYS A 24 6.78 22.30 -14.45
N GLY A 25 8.11 22.29 -14.25
CA GLY A 25 8.74 22.48 -12.94
C GLY A 25 8.53 21.34 -11.93
N GLU A 26 7.63 20.39 -12.22
CA GLU A 26 7.35 19.22 -11.39
C GLU A 26 8.39 18.11 -11.57
N PHE A 27 8.74 17.45 -10.47
CA PHE A 27 9.59 16.27 -10.47
C PHE A 27 8.88 15.04 -11.06
N LEU A 28 9.65 14.11 -11.62
CA LEU A 28 9.10 12.93 -12.28
C LEU A 28 8.33 12.04 -11.30
N CYS A 29 8.79 11.95 -10.04
CA CYS A 29 8.07 11.24 -8.99
C CYS A 29 6.73 11.90 -8.64
N GLU A 30 6.58 13.21 -8.83
CA GLU A 30 5.29 13.88 -8.59
C GLU A 30 4.27 13.54 -9.69
N ARG A 31 4.72 13.15 -10.87
CA ARG A 31 3.84 12.82 -12.00
C ARG A 31 3.57 11.32 -12.13
N PHE A 32 4.55 10.50 -11.80
CA PHE A 32 4.52 9.06 -12.00
C PHE A 32 4.98 8.30 -10.76
N SER A 33 4.32 7.17 -10.51
CA SER A 33 4.89 6.13 -9.64
C SER A 33 6.02 5.44 -10.40
N LEU A 34 7.24 5.58 -9.92
CA LEU A 34 8.45 5.14 -10.62
C LEU A 34 8.86 3.73 -10.21
N ARG A 35 9.31 2.96 -11.20
CA ARG A 35 9.82 1.60 -11.02
C ARG A 35 10.90 1.30 -12.04
N ALA A 36 11.99 0.68 -11.60
CA ALA A 36 13.03 0.16 -12.45
C ALA A 36 12.88 -1.36 -12.64
N VAL A 37 13.28 -1.87 -13.79
CA VAL A 37 13.45 -3.31 -14.03
C VAL A 37 14.76 -3.57 -14.78
N PRO A 38 15.45 -4.68 -14.47
CA PRO A 38 16.70 -5.02 -15.15
C PRO A 38 16.48 -5.51 -16.59
N SER A 39 15.28 -5.99 -16.91
CA SER A 39 14.90 -6.41 -18.27
C SER A 39 13.38 -6.51 -18.39
N LEU A 40 12.87 -6.48 -19.63
CA LEU A 40 11.45 -6.76 -19.90
C LEU A 40 11.05 -8.19 -19.51
N GLY A 41 11.96 -9.17 -19.63
CA GLY A 41 11.73 -10.55 -19.21
C GLY A 41 11.46 -10.68 -17.69
N ALA A 42 12.03 -9.80 -16.87
CA ALA A 42 11.74 -9.77 -15.43
C ALA A 42 10.26 -9.43 -15.14
N LEU A 43 9.56 -8.74 -16.05
CA LEU A 43 8.13 -8.44 -15.93
C LEU A 43 7.27 -9.68 -16.18
N THR A 44 7.70 -10.57 -17.08
CA THR A 44 6.93 -11.75 -17.51
C THR A 44 7.19 -12.98 -16.64
N HIS A 45 8.39 -13.09 -16.04
CA HIS A 45 8.80 -14.25 -15.25
C HIS A 45 8.04 -14.38 -13.92
N ARG A 46 6.93 -15.12 -13.87
CA ARG A 46 6.21 -15.38 -12.62
C ARG A 46 7.02 -16.35 -11.76
N PRO A 47 7.51 -15.95 -10.56
CA PRO A 47 8.21 -16.89 -9.70
C PRO A 47 7.27 -18.03 -9.33
N GLN A 48 7.69 -19.27 -9.60
CA GLN A 48 7.01 -20.50 -9.16
C GLN A 48 7.19 -20.66 -7.65
N VAL A 49 6.51 -19.84 -6.86
CA VAL A 49 6.41 -20.05 -5.41
C VAL A 49 5.04 -20.64 -5.15
N ARG A 50 5.01 -21.92 -4.75
CA ARG A 50 3.81 -22.53 -4.18
C ARG A 50 3.44 -21.72 -2.93
N PRO A 51 2.20 -21.24 -2.78
CA PRO A 51 1.77 -20.71 -1.49
C PRO A 51 1.84 -21.86 -0.49
N GLN A 52 2.83 -21.84 0.41
CA GLN A 52 2.77 -22.70 1.58
C GLN A 52 1.54 -22.27 2.36
N GLY A 53 0.66 -23.25 2.61
CA GLY A 53 -0.61 -23.02 3.27
C GLY A 53 -0.43 -22.62 4.73
N SER A 54 -1.56 -22.16 5.27
CA SER A 54 -1.88 -21.99 6.68
C SER A 54 -1.68 -20.58 7.28
N ALA A 55 -2.81 -19.89 7.36
CA ALA A 55 -3.35 -19.26 8.57
C ALA A 55 -2.42 -18.35 9.40
N ALA A 56 -2.36 -17.07 9.02
CA ALA A 56 -2.59 -15.95 9.94
C ALA A 56 -2.71 -14.65 9.14
N ALA A 57 -3.69 -13.82 9.50
CA ALA A 57 -4.05 -12.57 8.83
C ALA A 57 -3.06 -11.40 9.11
N SER A 58 -1.76 -11.67 9.25
CA SER A 58 -0.72 -10.67 9.53
C SER A 58 0.43 -10.80 8.54
N VAL A 59 0.94 -9.66 8.07
CA VAL A 59 2.14 -9.61 7.22
C VAL A 59 3.31 -10.19 8.02
N SER A 60 3.87 -11.32 7.56
CA SER A 60 5.11 -11.85 8.11
C SER A 60 6.26 -10.96 7.65
N ALA A 61 6.87 -10.22 8.57
CA ALA A 61 7.96 -9.31 8.27
C ALA A 61 9.23 -9.66 9.07
N LEU A 62 10.38 -9.62 8.40
CA LEU A 62 11.69 -9.70 9.03
C LEU A 62 12.34 -8.32 8.96
N VAL A 63 12.66 -7.74 10.13
CA VAL A 63 13.29 -6.43 10.23
C VAL A 63 14.63 -6.60 10.93
N VAL A 64 15.71 -6.20 10.26
CA VAL A 64 17.09 -6.29 10.75
C VAL A 64 17.67 -4.88 10.83
N GLY A 65 18.20 -4.52 12.00
CA GLY A 65 18.78 -3.20 12.24
C GLY A 65 19.99 -3.25 13.14
N ASP A 66 21.01 -2.41 12.90
CA ASP A 66 22.17 -2.26 13.79
C ASP A 66 22.76 -3.61 14.30
N PRO A 67 23.23 -4.51 13.41
CA PRO A 67 23.87 -5.75 13.83
C PRO A 67 25.12 -5.49 14.66
N TRP A 68 25.35 -6.29 15.69
CA TRP A 68 26.54 -6.13 16.52
C TRP A 68 27.78 -6.67 15.82
N LEU A 69 28.88 -5.92 15.90
CA LEU A 69 30.16 -6.27 15.29
C LEU A 69 31.30 -6.13 16.31
N PRO A 70 32.26 -7.08 16.34
CA PRO A 70 33.45 -6.97 17.18
C PRO A 70 34.24 -5.70 16.88
N SER A 71 34.87 -5.12 17.91
CA SER A 71 35.70 -3.91 17.82
C SER A 71 36.80 -4.03 16.75
N SER A 72 37.42 -5.21 16.61
CA SER A 72 38.42 -5.51 15.58
C SER A 72 37.86 -5.44 14.15
N ALA A 73 36.65 -5.99 13.91
CA ALA A 73 35.98 -5.93 12.61
C ALA A 73 35.54 -4.50 12.27
N ARG A 74 34.99 -3.76 13.25
CA ARG A 74 34.60 -2.35 13.09
C ARG A 74 35.79 -1.49 12.69
N ALA A 75 36.93 -1.65 13.35
CA ALA A 75 38.17 -0.92 13.05
C ALA A 75 38.73 -1.29 11.66
N ARG A 76 38.82 -2.60 11.35
CA ARG A 76 39.36 -3.09 10.07
C ARG A 76 38.57 -2.59 8.86
N TRP A 77 37.24 -2.62 8.94
CA TRP A 77 36.36 -2.31 7.81
C TRP A 77 35.74 -0.91 7.88
N ARG A 78 36.05 -0.12 8.92
CA ARG A 78 35.49 1.21 9.19
C ARG A 78 33.96 1.21 9.24
N TRP A 79 33.40 0.24 9.96
CA TRP A 79 31.97 0.11 10.20
C TRP A 79 31.61 0.64 11.60
N PRO A 80 31.20 1.92 11.73
CA PRO A 80 30.78 2.47 13.01
C PRO A 80 29.46 1.83 13.51
N PRO A 81 29.12 1.97 14.80
CA PRO A 81 27.78 1.65 15.29
C PRO A 81 26.69 2.39 14.51
N LEU A 82 25.49 1.79 14.40
CA LEU A 82 24.40 2.31 13.58
C LEU A 82 23.16 2.64 14.43
N PRO A 83 23.21 3.65 15.33
CA PRO A 83 22.05 3.99 16.15
C PRO A 83 20.84 4.39 15.29
N SER A 84 21.04 5.11 14.17
CA SER A 84 19.95 5.45 13.27
C SER A 84 19.26 4.23 12.64
N ALA A 85 20.01 3.16 12.42
CA ALA A 85 19.48 1.91 11.88
C ALA A 85 18.62 1.16 12.90
N ARG A 86 19.03 1.21 14.18
CA ARG A 86 18.25 0.65 15.29
C ARG A 86 16.90 1.37 15.43
N ASP A 87 16.91 2.69 15.36
CA ASP A 87 15.69 3.50 15.43
C ASP A 87 14.76 3.23 14.24
N GLN A 88 15.31 3.15 13.03
CA GLN A 88 14.53 2.81 11.83
C GLN A 88 13.93 1.41 11.94
N ALA A 89 14.70 0.41 12.40
CA ALA A 89 14.22 -0.94 12.60
C ALA A 89 13.07 -1.00 13.62
N SER A 90 13.15 -0.22 14.71
CA SER A 90 12.06 -0.09 15.69
C SER A 90 10.77 0.46 15.05
N VAL A 91 10.88 1.53 14.27
CA VAL A 91 9.74 2.16 13.59
C VAL A 91 9.09 1.21 12.58
N VAL A 92 9.90 0.54 11.76
CA VAL A 92 9.42 -0.41 10.75
C VAL A 92 8.79 -1.64 11.41
N ALA A 93 9.42 -2.16 12.46
CA ALA A 93 8.91 -3.32 13.17
C ALA A 93 7.59 -3.03 13.88
N HIS A 94 7.43 -1.84 14.45
CA HIS A 94 6.16 -1.39 15.02
C HIS A 94 5.06 -1.31 13.94
N ALA A 95 5.36 -0.71 12.78
CA ALA A 95 4.40 -0.60 11.68
C ALA A 95 4.00 -1.99 11.10
N ALA A 96 4.95 -2.92 11.03
CA ALA A 96 4.72 -4.27 10.54
C ALA A 96 4.17 -5.25 11.60
N GLY A 97 4.13 -4.87 12.88
CA GLY A 97 3.67 -5.72 13.97
C GLY A 97 4.61 -6.90 14.28
N CYS A 98 5.92 -6.73 14.12
CA CYS A 98 6.93 -7.78 14.35
C CYS A 98 7.99 -7.33 15.36
N ARG A 99 8.84 -8.27 15.80
CA ARG A 99 10.01 -7.98 16.64
C ARG A 99 11.24 -7.82 15.74
N PRO A 100 11.99 -6.71 15.83
CA PRO A 100 13.20 -6.54 15.03
C PRO A 100 14.35 -7.39 15.58
N LEU A 101 15.21 -7.88 14.69
CA LEU A 101 16.51 -8.45 15.01
C LEU A 101 17.54 -7.31 15.04
N VAL A 102 18.07 -7.02 16.23
CA VAL A 102 19.05 -5.94 16.45
C VAL A 102 20.19 -6.38 17.34
N GLY A 103 21.34 -5.70 17.24
CA GLY A 103 22.53 -6.04 18.00
C GLY A 103 22.92 -7.51 17.81
N HIS A 104 23.28 -8.20 18.90
CA HIS A 104 23.69 -9.61 18.87
C HIS A 104 22.64 -10.58 18.32
N ALA A 105 21.35 -10.21 18.31
CA ALA A 105 20.29 -11.08 17.79
C ALA A 105 20.22 -11.09 16.25
N ALA A 106 20.84 -10.11 15.59
CA ALA A 106 20.86 -10.00 14.13
C ALA A 106 21.93 -10.92 13.50
N THR A 107 21.95 -12.19 13.88
CA THR A 107 22.93 -13.16 13.36
C THR A 107 22.57 -13.62 11.96
N LYS A 108 23.58 -14.08 11.21
CA LYS A 108 23.36 -14.65 9.87
C LYS A 108 22.38 -15.83 9.88
N SER A 109 22.48 -16.74 10.85
CA SER A 109 21.57 -17.87 10.99
C SER A 109 20.13 -17.43 11.25
N ALA A 110 19.91 -16.56 12.24
CA ALA A 110 18.57 -16.06 12.58
C ALA A 110 17.90 -15.33 11.40
N VAL A 111 18.69 -14.58 10.62
CA VAL A 111 18.20 -13.92 9.41
C VAL A 111 17.81 -14.94 8.34
N LEU A 112 18.63 -15.95 8.07
CA LEU A 112 18.35 -16.96 7.06
C LEU A 112 17.12 -17.81 7.40
N ASP A 113 16.98 -18.19 8.66
CA ASP A 113 15.84 -18.98 9.16
C ASP A 113 14.52 -18.23 9.01
N ALA A 114 14.51 -16.94 9.35
CA ALA A 114 13.32 -16.11 9.26
C ALA A 114 13.03 -15.63 7.82
N ALA A 115 14.05 -15.46 6.98
CA ALA A 115 13.89 -14.85 5.66
C ALA A 115 12.99 -15.64 4.71
N CYS A 116 13.04 -16.98 4.77
CA CYS A 116 12.24 -17.83 3.88
C CYS A 116 10.74 -17.77 4.19
N ALA A 117 10.37 -17.49 5.45
CA ALA A 117 8.98 -17.36 5.91
C ALA A 117 8.44 -15.92 5.86
N ALA A 118 9.30 -14.93 5.64
CA ALA A 118 8.93 -13.52 5.60
C ALA A 118 8.37 -13.11 4.23
N GLU A 119 7.26 -12.38 4.26
CA GLU A 119 6.68 -11.71 3.09
C GLU A 119 7.37 -10.37 2.81
N CYS A 120 7.86 -9.70 3.85
CA CYS A 120 8.57 -8.43 3.77
C CYS A 120 9.90 -8.51 4.53
N LEU A 121 10.99 -8.14 3.88
CA LEU A 121 12.33 -8.09 4.47
C LEU A 121 12.79 -6.65 4.53
N HIS A 122 13.28 -6.20 5.69
CA HIS A 122 13.87 -4.88 5.84
C HIS A 122 15.27 -5.01 6.44
N PHE A 123 16.27 -4.57 5.69
CA PHE A 123 17.65 -4.51 6.14
C PHE A 123 18.06 -3.05 6.29
N CYS A 124 18.42 -2.67 7.51
CA CYS A 124 19.12 -1.43 7.81
C CYS A 124 20.43 -1.78 8.51
N THR A 125 21.45 -2.06 7.70
CA THR A 125 22.74 -2.58 8.16
C THR A 125 23.87 -1.95 7.37
N HIS A 126 25.12 -2.24 7.73
CA HIS A 126 26.23 -2.00 6.81
C HIS A 126 26.07 -2.86 5.56
N VAL A 127 26.48 -2.33 4.42
CA VAL A 127 26.53 -3.04 3.14
C VAL A 127 27.92 -2.89 2.56
N SER A 128 28.54 -4.02 2.22
CA SER A 128 29.78 -4.04 1.46
C SER A 128 29.44 -4.09 -0.03
N TRP A 129 29.36 -2.94 -0.69
CA TRP A 129 29.07 -2.86 -2.13
C TRP A 129 30.13 -3.57 -2.97
N LYS A 130 31.41 -3.52 -2.57
CA LYS A 130 32.49 -4.24 -3.26
C LYS A 130 32.28 -5.75 -3.28
N LEU A 131 31.74 -6.31 -2.19
CA LEU A 131 31.50 -7.75 -2.05
C LEU A 131 30.05 -8.14 -2.38
N SER A 132 29.19 -7.17 -2.72
CA SER A 132 27.74 -7.37 -2.86
C SER A 132 27.16 -8.11 -1.64
N ALA A 133 27.47 -7.66 -0.43
CA ALA A 133 27.13 -8.40 0.79
C ALA A 133 26.52 -7.51 1.88
N LEU A 134 25.51 -8.04 2.57
CA LEU A 134 24.96 -7.46 3.80
C LEU A 134 25.82 -7.88 4.99
N VAL A 135 26.05 -6.94 5.91
CA VAL A 135 26.80 -7.20 7.14
C VAL A 135 25.81 -7.47 8.27
N LEU A 136 25.97 -8.60 8.94
CA LEU A 136 25.16 -9.12 10.03
C LEU A 136 26.05 -9.36 11.26
N SER A 137 25.46 -9.87 12.34
CA SER A 137 26.21 -10.24 13.54
C SER A 137 26.84 -11.63 13.36
N PRO A 138 28.09 -11.84 13.79
CA PRO A 138 28.65 -13.18 13.86
C PRO A 138 27.88 -14.04 14.87
N GLY A 139 27.88 -15.35 14.66
CA GLY A 139 27.27 -16.31 15.59
C GLY A 139 28.01 -16.37 16.92
N THR A 140 27.32 -16.81 17.99
CA THR A 140 27.82 -16.95 19.37
C THR A 140 28.93 -17.99 19.57
N VAL A 141 29.57 -18.47 18.51
CA VAL A 141 30.73 -19.39 18.61
C VAL A 141 31.99 -18.64 19.11
N TYR A 142 31.95 -17.30 19.17
CA TYR A 142 32.86 -16.51 20.00
C TYR A 142 32.42 -16.61 21.47
N GLY A 143 33.00 -17.59 22.17
CA GLY A 143 32.61 -18.10 23.47
C GLY A 143 32.35 -17.07 24.58
N GLY A 144 31.54 -17.51 25.55
CA GLY A 144 31.07 -16.76 26.72
C GLY A 144 32.15 -16.36 27.73
N GLY A 145 33.08 -15.51 27.32
CA GLY A 145 33.92 -14.69 28.18
C GLY A 145 33.63 -13.22 27.91
N SER A 146 33.72 -12.38 28.93
CA SER A 146 33.60 -10.91 28.90
C SER A 146 34.07 -10.29 27.58
N LEU A 147 33.09 -9.79 26.82
CA LEU A 147 33.22 -9.27 25.46
C LEU A 147 33.89 -7.89 25.44
N ASP A 148 35.22 -7.84 25.45
CA ASP A 148 35.97 -6.81 24.70
C ASP A 148 37.47 -7.12 24.51
N GLU A 149 38.06 -8.13 25.16
CA GLU A 149 39.54 -8.26 25.20
C GLU A 149 40.19 -9.58 24.74
N LEU A 150 39.45 -10.62 24.28
CA LEU A 150 40.05 -11.97 24.14
C LEU A 150 40.05 -12.61 22.74
N ALA A 151 39.80 -11.89 21.64
CA ALA A 151 40.03 -12.42 20.30
C ALA A 151 40.79 -11.41 19.41
N PRO A 152 42.11 -11.59 19.20
CA PRO A 152 42.90 -10.71 18.33
C PRO A 152 42.51 -10.81 16.84
N ASP A 153 41.87 -11.91 16.43
CA ASP A 153 41.44 -12.12 15.06
C ASP A 153 39.95 -11.84 14.85
N ALA A 154 39.67 -10.99 13.87
CA ALA A 154 38.31 -10.76 13.39
C ALA A 154 37.71 -12.08 12.88
N PRO A 155 36.40 -12.33 13.10
CA PRO A 155 35.73 -13.52 12.57
C PRO A 155 35.97 -13.72 11.08
N PRO A 156 35.93 -14.98 10.58
CA PRO A 156 35.97 -15.22 9.16
C PRO A 156 34.77 -14.51 8.51
N ALA A 157 35.01 -13.89 7.35
CA ALA A 157 34.03 -13.05 6.68
C ALA A 157 32.68 -13.76 6.42
N GLY A 158 32.70 -15.08 6.24
CA GLY A 158 31.51 -15.90 6.02
C GLY A 158 30.53 -15.97 7.20
N GLU A 159 30.95 -15.64 8.42
CA GLU A 159 30.06 -15.70 9.60
C GLU A 159 29.17 -14.46 9.74
N PHE A 160 29.61 -13.32 9.23
CA PHE A 160 28.91 -12.04 9.36
C PHE A 160 28.55 -11.40 8.01
N LEU A 161 29.05 -11.91 6.89
CA LEU A 161 28.62 -11.46 5.56
C LEU A 161 27.56 -12.40 4.98
N LEU A 162 26.45 -11.82 4.55
CA LEU A 162 25.46 -12.47 3.70
C LEU A 162 25.64 -11.98 2.26
N THR A 163 26.29 -12.79 1.43
CA THR A 163 26.70 -12.40 0.08
C THR A 163 25.56 -12.53 -0.94
N ALA A 164 25.65 -11.81 -2.05
CA ALA A 164 24.69 -11.93 -3.16
C ALA A 164 24.59 -13.37 -3.70
N GLY A 165 25.70 -14.14 -3.70
CA GLY A 165 25.68 -15.55 -4.10
C GLY A 165 24.84 -16.42 -3.16
N GLU A 166 25.00 -16.22 -1.84
CA GLU A 166 24.19 -16.92 -0.84
C GLU A 166 22.72 -16.51 -0.94
N VAL A 167 22.43 -15.21 -1.06
CA VAL A 167 21.07 -14.70 -1.23
C VAL A 167 20.41 -15.31 -2.46
N ALA A 168 21.10 -15.35 -3.60
CA ALA A 168 20.57 -15.91 -4.85
C ALA A 168 20.22 -17.40 -4.76
N SER A 169 20.86 -18.14 -3.83
CA SER A 169 20.56 -19.56 -3.59
C SER A 169 19.32 -19.79 -2.70
N LEU A 170 18.79 -18.74 -2.07
CA LEU A 170 17.62 -18.82 -1.21
C LEU A 170 16.34 -19.00 -2.04
N ARG A 171 15.29 -19.50 -1.36
CA ARG A 171 13.93 -19.57 -1.90
C ARG A 171 13.01 -18.69 -1.06
N LEU A 172 12.97 -17.40 -1.40
CA LEU A 172 12.19 -16.40 -0.68
C LEU A 172 10.74 -16.38 -1.19
N ALA A 173 9.80 -16.40 -0.25
CA ALA A 173 8.39 -16.06 -0.52
C ALA A 173 8.14 -14.54 -0.47
N ALA A 174 9.20 -13.76 -0.24
CA ALA A 174 9.13 -12.32 -0.06
C ALA A 174 8.57 -11.59 -1.28
N ARG A 175 7.72 -10.60 -1.01
CA ARG A 175 7.18 -9.70 -2.03
C ARG A 175 7.99 -8.43 -2.10
N LEU A 176 8.52 -7.98 -0.97
CA LEU A 176 9.31 -6.75 -0.86
C LEU A 176 10.56 -7.01 -0.01
N VAL A 177 11.71 -6.58 -0.51
CA VAL A 177 12.96 -6.41 0.25
C VAL A 177 13.28 -4.92 0.28
N VAL A 178 13.61 -4.39 1.43
CA VAL A 178 14.03 -3.00 1.60
C VAL A 178 15.48 -2.98 2.07
N LEU A 179 16.36 -2.37 1.28
CA LEU A 179 17.77 -2.14 1.59
C LEU A 179 17.95 -0.67 1.93
N SER A 180 17.93 -0.36 3.22
CA SER A 180 18.13 0.99 3.73
C SER A 180 19.60 1.24 3.98
N TRP A 181 20.07 2.41 3.59
CA TRP A 181 21.44 2.83 3.82
C TRP A 181 21.48 3.85 4.97
N PRO A 182 21.98 3.45 6.17
CA PRO A 182 22.06 4.33 7.34
C PRO A 182 22.98 5.53 7.13
N ARG A 183 22.71 6.63 7.84
CA ARG A 183 23.49 7.89 7.76
C ARG A 183 24.98 7.71 8.06
N GLU A 184 25.30 6.83 9.01
CA GLU A 184 26.65 6.61 9.53
C GLU A 184 27.51 5.74 8.59
N CYS A 185 26.92 5.14 7.55
CA CYS A 185 27.66 4.32 6.60
C CYS A 185 28.44 5.19 5.61
N CYS A 186 29.76 4.99 5.54
CA CYS A 186 30.66 5.79 4.71
C CYS A 186 31.10 5.13 3.40
N ALA A 187 30.64 3.91 3.10
CA ALA A 187 31.15 3.12 1.97
C ALA A 187 30.58 3.60 0.63
N PRO A 188 31.37 4.10 -0.33
CA PRO A 188 30.83 4.60 -1.60
C PRO A 188 30.06 3.50 -2.35
N LEU A 189 28.95 3.89 -2.97
CA LEU A 189 28.11 2.98 -3.75
C LEU A 189 28.90 2.46 -4.94
N VAL A 190 28.93 1.14 -5.12
CA VAL A 190 29.51 0.51 -6.32
C VAL A 190 28.36 0.00 -7.17
N PRO A 191 28.20 0.46 -8.44
CA PRO A 191 27.06 0.10 -9.27
C PRO A 191 26.89 -1.41 -9.42
N GLY A 192 27.98 -2.13 -9.72
CA GLY A 192 27.97 -3.59 -9.86
C GLY A 192 27.55 -4.31 -8.57
N GLY A 193 27.96 -3.77 -7.41
CA GLY A 193 27.59 -4.29 -6.11
C GLY A 193 26.12 -4.13 -5.77
N PHE A 194 25.61 -2.92 -6.00
CA PHE A 194 24.21 -2.56 -5.81
C PHE A 194 23.29 -3.40 -6.69
N VAL A 195 23.58 -3.42 -8.00
CA VAL A 195 22.80 -4.18 -8.98
C VAL A 195 22.93 -5.68 -8.71
N GLY A 196 24.11 -6.16 -8.32
CA GLY A 196 24.35 -7.56 -7.98
C GLY A 196 23.48 -8.02 -6.80
N LEU A 197 23.43 -7.24 -5.72
CA LEU A 197 22.62 -7.54 -4.55
C LEU A 197 21.11 -7.47 -4.87
N ALA A 198 20.66 -6.44 -5.59
CA ALA A 198 19.27 -6.33 -6.00
C ALA A 198 18.83 -7.50 -6.91
N LYS A 199 19.67 -7.88 -7.88
CA LYS A 199 19.44 -9.05 -8.76
C LYS A 199 19.42 -10.35 -7.97
N ALA A 200 20.29 -10.52 -6.96
CA ALA A 200 20.30 -11.71 -6.12
C ALA A 200 18.98 -11.90 -5.36
N PHE A 201 18.43 -10.85 -4.75
CA PHE A 201 17.12 -10.93 -4.09
C PHE A 201 15.99 -11.27 -5.06
N LEU A 202 15.99 -10.67 -6.26
CA LEU A 202 14.99 -10.99 -7.29
C LEU A 202 15.12 -12.43 -7.79
N ALA A 203 16.35 -12.93 -7.98
CA ALA A 203 16.63 -14.31 -8.38
C ALA A 203 16.21 -15.32 -7.31
N ALA A 204 16.36 -14.96 -6.03
CA ALA A 204 15.91 -15.75 -4.89
C ALA A 204 14.38 -15.87 -4.77
N GLY A 205 13.61 -15.15 -5.60
CA GLY A 205 12.15 -15.19 -5.62
C GLY A 205 11.47 -13.92 -5.11
N CYS A 206 12.24 -12.93 -4.63
CA CYS A 206 11.67 -11.64 -4.26
C CYS A 206 11.02 -10.95 -5.47
N ARG A 207 9.85 -10.36 -5.27
CA ARG A 207 9.13 -9.68 -6.37
C ARG A 207 9.57 -8.24 -6.59
N CYS A 208 10.03 -7.56 -5.55
CA CYS A 208 10.39 -6.15 -5.57
C CYS A 208 11.49 -5.84 -4.55
N VAL A 209 12.47 -5.02 -4.94
CA VAL A 209 13.52 -4.52 -4.05
C VAL A 209 13.43 -3.00 -4.00
N LEU A 210 13.18 -2.43 -2.83
CA LEU A 210 13.39 -1.01 -2.56
C LEU A 210 14.82 -0.84 -2.06
N ALA A 211 15.61 0.02 -2.68
CA ALA A 211 16.98 0.25 -2.24
C ALA A 211 17.30 1.74 -2.17
N SER A 212 18.11 2.11 -1.17
CA SER A 212 18.61 3.47 -1.02
C SER A 212 19.89 3.69 -1.82
N LEU A 213 19.97 4.82 -2.53
CA LEU A 213 21.11 5.21 -3.36
C LEU A 213 22.20 5.97 -2.57
N TRP A 214 21.85 6.57 -1.43
CA TRP A 214 22.80 7.29 -0.58
C TRP A 214 22.32 7.38 0.87
N PRO A 215 23.24 7.60 1.83
CA PRO A 215 22.88 7.83 3.23
C PRO A 215 21.94 9.03 3.39
N THR A 216 20.78 8.80 4.01
CA THR A 216 19.77 9.84 4.25
C THR A 216 19.78 10.25 5.73
N PRO A 217 19.54 11.54 6.08
CA PRO A 217 19.41 11.94 7.48
C PRO A 217 18.33 11.13 8.21
N ALA A 218 18.63 10.67 9.42
CA ALA A 218 17.78 9.74 10.18
C ALA A 218 16.35 10.25 10.36
N ALA A 219 16.16 11.55 10.59
CA ALA A 219 14.84 12.15 10.75
C ALA A 219 14.00 12.10 9.46
N ALA A 220 14.61 12.36 8.30
CA ALA A 220 13.92 12.27 7.01
C ALA A 220 13.61 10.82 6.64
N ALA A 221 14.57 9.90 6.84
CA ALA A 221 14.39 8.47 6.62
C ALA A 221 13.24 7.90 7.50
N ARG A 222 13.13 8.35 8.75
CA ARG A 222 12.03 7.97 9.65
C ARG A 222 10.66 8.37 9.10
N VAL A 223 10.51 9.61 8.64
CA VAL A 223 9.25 10.09 8.04
C VAL A 223 8.91 9.28 6.78
N LEU A 224 9.90 9.06 5.91
CA LEU A 224 9.73 8.29 4.68
C LEU A 224 9.27 6.86 4.99
N MET A 225 9.97 6.17 5.89
CA MET A 225 9.68 4.77 6.22
C MET A 225 8.35 4.62 6.94
N GLN A 226 8.00 5.54 7.85
CA GLN A 226 6.71 5.54 8.51
C GLN A 226 5.57 5.70 7.49
N ALA A 227 5.67 6.66 6.58
CA ALA A 227 4.67 6.88 5.52
C ALA A 227 4.58 5.67 4.58
N PHE A 228 5.73 5.15 4.14
CA PHE A 228 5.83 4.02 3.23
C PHE A 228 5.20 2.75 3.81
N TYR A 229 5.59 2.33 5.02
CA TYR A 229 5.03 1.14 5.65
C TYR A 229 3.58 1.32 6.06
N SER A 230 3.16 2.51 6.50
CA SER A 230 1.74 2.77 6.79
C SER A 230 0.88 2.55 5.55
N ALA A 231 1.30 3.08 4.39
CA ALA A 231 0.60 2.87 3.12
C ALA A 231 0.59 1.40 2.71
N LEU A 232 1.73 0.69 2.82
CA LEU A 232 1.80 -0.75 2.50
C LEU A 232 0.85 -1.59 3.38
N MET A 233 0.76 -1.27 4.68
CA MET A 233 -0.17 -1.94 5.60
C MET A 233 -1.63 -1.62 5.31
N GLU A 234 -1.93 -0.48 4.68
CA GLU A 234 -3.25 -0.16 4.13
C GLU A 234 -3.54 -0.86 2.79
N GLY A 235 -2.59 -1.64 2.26
CA GLY A 235 -2.74 -2.41 1.02
C GLY A 235 -2.47 -1.61 -0.25
N VAL A 236 -1.81 -0.47 -0.12
CA VAL A 236 -1.33 0.38 -1.23
C VAL A 236 -0.19 -0.34 -1.97
N ARG A 237 -0.03 -0.04 -3.26
CA ARG A 237 1.08 -0.57 -4.06
C ARG A 237 2.41 0.06 -3.64
N ALA A 238 3.51 -0.68 -3.72
CA ALA A 238 4.83 -0.20 -3.31
C ALA A 238 5.26 1.06 -4.09
N SER A 239 4.99 1.12 -5.40
CA SER A 239 5.35 2.28 -6.24
C SER A 239 4.66 3.58 -5.78
N VAL A 240 3.37 3.49 -5.46
CA VAL A 240 2.57 4.62 -4.98
C VAL A 240 2.90 4.95 -3.54
N ALA A 241 3.08 3.93 -2.69
CA ALA A 241 3.52 4.12 -1.31
C ALA A 241 4.85 4.88 -1.23
N LEU A 242 5.80 4.55 -2.11
CA LEU A 242 7.09 5.27 -2.17
C LEU A 242 6.90 6.71 -2.63
N ARG A 243 6.15 6.92 -3.70
CA ARG A 243 5.82 8.25 -4.21
C ARG A 243 5.21 9.15 -3.13
N ASP A 244 4.21 8.64 -2.44
CA ASP A 244 3.48 9.40 -1.43
C ASP A 244 4.34 9.61 -0.17
N ALA A 245 5.22 8.65 0.16
CA ALA A 245 6.22 8.84 1.22
C ALA A 245 7.26 9.92 0.88
N MET A 246 7.76 9.97 -0.37
CA MET A 246 8.66 11.02 -0.84
C MET A 246 8.00 12.41 -0.72
N ARG A 247 6.74 12.52 -1.16
CA ARG A 247 5.95 13.76 -1.03
C ARG A 247 5.72 14.16 0.43
N ALA A 248 5.49 13.20 1.32
CA ALA A 248 5.32 13.47 2.74
C ALA A 248 6.58 14.07 3.38
N VAL A 249 7.76 13.64 2.95
CA VAL A 249 9.04 14.25 3.37
C VAL A 249 9.21 15.64 2.75
N GLN A 250 8.95 15.78 1.45
CA GLN A 250 9.07 17.05 0.71
C GLN A 250 8.15 18.15 1.28
N ALA A 251 6.97 17.78 1.77
CA ALA A 251 6.02 18.69 2.40
C ALA A 251 6.53 19.29 3.73
N GLN A 252 7.54 18.70 4.37
CA GLN A 252 8.18 19.25 5.55
C GLN A 252 9.29 20.21 5.13
N ALA A 253 9.15 21.50 5.42
CA ALA A 253 10.08 22.55 4.96
C ALA A 253 11.56 22.22 5.24
N GLN A 254 11.85 21.68 6.43
CA GLN A 254 13.18 21.24 6.86
C GLN A 254 13.78 20.06 6.07
N PHE A 255 12.95 19.29 5.36
CA PHE A 255 13.37 18.15 4.54
C PHE A 255 13.04 18.32 3.04
N SER A 256 12.69 19.54 2.62
CA SER A 256 12.33 19.87 1.23
C SER A 256 13.44 19.54 0.22
N HIS A 257 14.71 19.64 0.64
CA HIS A 257 15.85 19.38 -0.23
C HIS A 257 15.83 17.92 -0.78
N PRO A 258 15.96 17.74 -2.12
CA PRO A 258 16.06 16.46 -2.84
C PRO A 258 16.81 15.31 -2.17
N SER A 259 17.94 15.62 -1.52
CA SER A 259 18.80 14.64 -0.85
C SER A 259 18.08 13.85 0.25
N ASN A 260 16.97 14.37 0.78
CA ASN A 260 16.25 13.76 1.90
C ASN A 260 15.20 12.72 1.48
N TRP A 261 14.72 12.76 0.23
CA TRP A 261 13.58 11.95 -0.21
C TRP A 261 13.84 11.20 -1.52
N ALA A 262 14.69 11.70 -2.42
CA ALA A 262 14.87 11.10 -3.74
C ALA A 262 15.87 9.95 -3.81
N GLY A 263 16.48 9.59 -2.68
CA GLY A 263 17.52 8.58 -2.59
C GLY A 263 17.01 7.15 -2.57
N PHE A 264 15.83 6.85 -3.13
CA PHE A 264 15.21 5.54 -3.07
C PHE A 264 14.69 5.11 -4.45
N VAL A 265 14.98 3.86 -4.83
CA VAL A 265 14.53 3.26 -6.10
C VAL A 265 13.87 1.92 -5.85
N LEU A 266 12.74 1.69 -6.54
CA LEU A 266 12.07 0.39 -6.58
C LEU A 266 12.51 -0.39 -7.81
N ILE A 267 12.94 -1.62 -7.61
CA ILE A 267 13.43 -2.51 -8.67
C ILE A 267 12.58 -3.79 -8.68
N GLY A 268 11.98 -4.12 -9.82
CA GLY A 268 11.20 -5.36 -10.02
C GLY A 268 9.74 -5.11 -10.34
N ARG A 269 8.83 -5.87 -9.73
CA ARG A 269 7.38 -5.72 -9.91
C ARG A 269 6.80 -4.77 -8.89
N ASP A 270 5.70 -4.12 -9.25
CA ASP A 270 4.91 -3.39 -8.26
C ASP A 270 4.09 -4.38 -7.42
N VAL A 271 4.18 -4.27 -6.10
CA VAL A 271 3.64 -5.26 -5.16
C VAL A 271 2.78 -4.61 -4.08
N ARG A 272 1.80 -5.37 -3.58
CA ARG A 272 1.08 -5.10 -2.33
C ARG A 272 1.47 -6.17 -1.31
N LEU A 273 1.58 -5.82 -0.03
CA LEU A 273 1.69 -6.82 1.05
C LEU A 273 0.30 -7.42 1.34
N ASN A 274 0.23 -8.64 1.85
CA ASN A 274 -1.00 -9.31 2.25
C ASN A 274 -1.52 -8.78 3.60
N SER A 275 -1.65 -7.45 3.72
CA SER A 275 -2.28 -6.85 4.87
C SER A 275 -3.79 -7.18 4.89
N PRO A 276 -4.45 -7.13 6.06
CA PRO A 276 -5.91 -7.35 6.15
C PRO A 276 -6.68 -6.48 5.16
N SER A 277 -6.32 -5.20 5.02
CA SER A 277 -6.95 -4.26 4.08
C SER A 277 -6.77 -4.69 2.61
N ALA A 278 -5.58 -5.16 2.24
CA ALA A 278 -5.30 -5.67 0.90
C ALA A 278 -6.11 -6.95 0.60
N LEU A 279 -6.22 -7.84 1.58
CA LEU A 279 -6.96 -9.10 1.46
C LEU A 279 -8.47 -8.86 1.35
N VAL A 280 -9.03 -7.95 2.16
CA VAL A 280 -10.44 -7.51 2.06
C VAL A 280 -10.72 -6.95 0.67
N ARG A 281 -9.88 -6.02 0.20
CA ARG A 281 -10.00 -5.45 -1.15
C ARG A 281 -10.00 -6.53 -2.23
N ARG A 282 -9.02 -7.44 -2.19
CA ARG A 282 -8.91 -8.53 -3.17
C ARG A 282 -10.16 -9.40 -3.17
N ALA A 283 -10.67 -9.75 -1.99
CA ALA A 283 -11.86 -10.56 -1.85
C ALA A 283 -13.12 -9.84 -2.37
N LEU A 284 -13.27 -8.54 -2.09
CA LEU A 284 -14.36 -7.73 -2.64
C LEU A 284 -14.29 -7.65 -4.18
N LEU A 285 -13.09 -7.45 -4.75
CA LEU A 285 -12.91 -7.47 -6.20
C LEU A 285 -13.27 -8.83 -6.82
N GLN A 286 -12.99 -9.95 -6.14
CA GLN A 286 -13.40 -11.28 -6.59
C GLN A 286 -14.92 -11.46 -6.54
N ILE A 287 -15.57 -10.99 -5.47
CA ILE A 287 -17.03 -11.03 -5.33
C ILE A 287 -17.70 -10.21 -6.45
N LEU A 288 -17.17 -9.02 -6.74
CA LEU A 288 -17.69 -8.13 -7.78
C LEU A 288 -17.52 -8.67 -9.20
N GLN A 289 -16.75 -9.73 -9.43
CA GLN A 289 -16.69 -10.39 -10.75
C GLN A 289 -17.98 -11.16 -11.10
N TRP A 290 -18.90 -11.30 -10.14
CA TRP A 290 -20.19 -11.99 -10.30
C TRP A 290 -21.37 -11.01 -10.17
N PRO A 291 -21.55 -10.05 -11.09
CA PRO A 291 -22.46 -8.91 -10.90
C PRO A 291 -23.89 -9.29 -10.51
N ASP A 292 -24.43 -10.37 -11.09
CA ASP A 292 -25.80 -10.82 -10.86
C ASP A 292 -26.02 -11.38 -9.43
N ARG A 293 -24.97 -11.94 -8.83
CA ARG A 293 -25.03 -12.61 -7.52
C ARG A 293 -24.30 -11.86 -6.41
N ALA A 294 -23.45 -10.89 -6.77
CA ALA A 294 -22.56 -10.20 -5.85
C ALA A 294 -23.33 -9.44 -4.76
N ARG A 295 -24.46 -8.80 -5.09
CA ARG A 295 -25.26 -8.06 -4.10
C ARG A 295 -25.85 -9.00 -3.03
N ASP A 296 -26.35 -10.16 -3.43
CA ASP A 296 -26.91 -11.14 -2.49
C ASP A 296 -25.82 -11.77 -1.63
N ALA A 297 -24.68 -12.11 -2.23
CA ALA A 297 -23.51 -12.55 -1.48
C ALA A 297 -23.04 -11.49 -0.47
N LEU A 298 -22.96 -10.22 -0.87
CA LEU A 298 -22.60 -9.11 0.03
C LEU A 298 -23.61 -8.92 1.17
N ARG A 299 -24.92 -9.12 0.94
CA ARG A 299 -25.94 -9.07 2.01
C ARG A 299 -25.75 -10.17 3.04
N VAL A 300 -25.48 -11.40 2.57
CA VAL A 300 -25.20 -12.54 3.45
C VAL A 300 -23.95 -12.28 4.28
N LEU A 301 -22.88 -11.79 3.65
CA LEU A 301 -21.62 -11.50 4.34
C LEU A 301 -21.76 -10.34 5.32
N LEU A 302 -22.45 -9.26 4.94
CA LEU A 302 -22.75 -8.13 5.82
C LEU A 302 -23.52 -8.60 7.05
N HIS A 303 -24.51 -9.48 6.89
CA HIS A 303 -25.25 -10.03 8.02
C HIS A 303 -24.35 -10.78 9.01
N LEU A 304 -23.39 -11.58 8.54
CA LEU A 304 -22.44 -12.28 9.41
C LEU A 304 -21.51 -11.30 10.16
N VAL A 305 -21.05 -10.25 9.46
CA VAL A 305 -20.19 -9.20 10.03
C VAL A 305 -20.94 -8.39 11.09
N GLU A 306 -22.15 -7.92 10.79
CA GLU A 306 -22.99 -7.17 11.73
C GLU A 306 -23.36 -8.00 12.96
N LYS A 307 -23.69 -9.28 12.77
CA LYS A 307 -23.92 -10.20 13.89
C LYS A 307 -22.68 -10.33 14.78
N SER A 308 -21.48 -10.39 14.19
CA SER A 308 -20.22 -10.43 14.96
C SER A 308 -20.00 -9.15 15.76
N LEU A 309 -20.18 -7.98 15.12
CA LEU A 309 -20.05 -6.68 15.77
C LEU A 309 -21.02 -6.52 16.94
N GLN A 310 -22.29 -6.91 16.77
CA GLN A 310 -23.30 -6.87 17.84
C GLN A 310 -22.91 -7.73 19.03
N ARG A 311 -22.33 -8.92 18.81
CA ARG A 311 -21.86 -9.80 19.89
C ARG A 311 -20.70 -9.18 20.67
N ILE A 312 -19.74 -8.60 19.96
CA ILE A 312 -18.57 -7.94 20.55
C ILE A 312 -19.02 -6.74 21.39
N GLN A 313 -19.91 -5.90 20.85
CA GLN A 313 -20.47 -4.75 21.57
C GLN A 313 -21.26 -5.15 22.82
N ARG A 314 -21.90 -6.33 22.81
CA ARG A 314 -22.62 -6.90 23.96
C ARG A 314 -21.71 -7.68 24.92
N GLY A 315 -20.39 -7.73 24.70
CA GLY A 315 -19.45 -8.43 25.57
C GLY A 315 -19.61 -9.96 25.59
N GLN A 316 -20.18 -10.56 24.54
CA GLN A 316 -20.43 -12.00 24.50
C GLN A 316 -19.15 -12.79 24.19
N ALA A 317 -18.61 -13.49 25.19
CA ALA A 317 -17.36 -14.24 25.07
C ALA A 317 -17.51 -15.68 24.52
N ASN A 318 -18.73 -16.22 24.46
CA ASN A 318 -18.96 -17.59 24.00
C ASN A 318 -18.65 -17.75 22.50
N SER A 319 -17.98 -18.84 22.12
CA SER A 319 -17.73 -19.16 20.71
C SER A 319 -19.03 -19.39 19.95
N MET A 320 -19.15 -18.79 18.76
CA MET A 320 -20.26 -19.01 17.83
C MET A 320 -19.69 -19.50 16.50
N TYR A 321 -20.39 -20.45 15.87
CA TYR A 321 -20.02 -20.98 14.56
C TYR A 321 -21.25 -21.16 13.66
N THR A 322 -20.98 -21.29 12.36
CA THR A 322 -21.96 -21.74 11.35
C THR A 322 -21.26 -22.71 10.39
N SER A 323 -22.00 -23.55 9.67
CA SER A 323 -21.38 -24.47 8.73
C SER A 323 -20.88 -23.74 7.48
N GLN A 324 -19.71 -24.11 6.98
CA GLN A 324 -19.15 -23.55 5.74
C GLN A 324 -20.11 -23.79 4.56
N GLN A 325 -20.73 -24.96 4.51
CA GLN A 325 -21.73 -25.32 3.49
C GLN A 325 -22.97 -24.41 3.53
N SER A 326 -23.45 -24.01 4.72
CA SER A 326 -24.58 -23.09 4.81
C SER A 326 -24.25 -21.71 4.26
N VAL A 327 -23.00 -21.25 4.43
CA VAL A 327 -22.56 -19.96 3.87
C VAL A 327 -22.42 -20.09 2.36
N GLU A 328 -21.75 -21.14 1.87
CA GLU A 328 -21.55 -21.43 0.45
C GLU A 328 -22.87 -21.47 -0.32
N ASN A 329 -23.89 -22.15 0.23
CA ASN A 329 -25.22 -22.23 -0.37
C ASN A 329 -25.90 -20.86 -0.47
N LYS A 330 -25.72 -19.99 0.53
CA LYS A 330 -26.34 -18.65 0.60
C LYS A 330 -25.63 -17.61 -0.27
N VAL A 331 -24.33 -17.76 -0.50
CA VAL A 331 -23.56 -16.87 -1.40
C VAL A 331 -23.59 -17.33 -2.86
N HIS A 332 -24.32 -18.40 -3.18
CA HIS A 332 -24.56 -18.90 -4.53
C HIS A 332 -23.29 -19.16 -5.36
N GLY A 333 -22.24 -19.69 -4.73
CA GLY A 333 -20.97 -20.04 -5.39
C GLY A 333 -20.10 -18.85 -5.80
N VAL A 334 -20.38 -17.64 -5.30
CA VAL A 334 -19.57 -16.45 -5.58
C VAL A 334 -18.20 -16.58 -4.93
N ALA A 335 -17.13 -16.56 -5.73
CA ALA A 335 -15.76 -16.65 -5.22
C ALA A 335 -15.36 -15.44 -4.34
N GLY A 336 -14.41 -15.65 -3.44
CA GLY A 336 -13.79 -14.57 -2.62
C GLY A 336 -14.36 -14.43 -1.20
N TRP A 337 -15.56 -14.98 -0.92
CA TRP A 337 -16.19 -14.85 0.39
C TRP A 337 -15.35 -15.42 1.56
N GLN A 338 -14.70 -16.57 1.35
CA GLN A 338 -13.84 -17.21 2.36
C GLN A 338 -12.64 -16.32 2.70
N GLY A 339 -12.02 -15.75 1.67
CA GLY A 339 -10.89 -14.82 1.82
C GLY A 339 -11.30 -13.55 2.57
N LEU A 340 -12.50 -13.04 2.30
CA LEU A 340 -13.04 -11.87 3.00
C LEU A 340 -13.23 -12.13 4.48
N LEU A 341 -13.91 -13.22 4.83
CA LEU A 341 -14.18 -13.60 6.23
C LEU A 341 -12.86 -13.87 6.98
N THR A 342 -11.91 -14.57 6.35
CA THR A 342 -10.59 -14.82 6.96
C THR A 342 -9.84 -13.51 7.22
N ALA A 343 -9.87 -12.56 6.28
CA ALA A 343 -9.16 -11.29 6.39
C ALA A 343 -9.67 -10.40 7.54
N ILE A 344 -10.96 -10.49 7.86
CA ILE A 344 -11.60 -9.72 8.94
C ILE A 344 -11.66 -10.47 10.28
N GLY A 345 -11.09 -11.68 10.36
CA GLY A 345 -10.87 -12.40 11.62
C GLY A 345 -11.79 -13.59 11.89
N PHE A 346 -12.64 -14.01 10.95
CA PHE A 346 -13.33 -15.30 11.06
C PHE A 346 -12.32 -16.43 10.86
N ARG A 347 -12.52 -17.55 11.56
CA ARG A 347 -11.70 -18.75 11.38
C ARG A 347 -12.49 -19.79 10.60
N LEU A 348 -11.95 -20.22 9.47
CA LEU A 348 -12.52 -21.32 8.68
C LEU A 348 -11.75 -22.59 9.04
N GLU A 349 -12.45 -23.57 9.60
CA GLU A 349 -11.86 -24.86 9.94
C GLU A 349 -12.33 -25.93 8.94
N PRO A 350 -11.39 -26.68 8.33
CA PRO A 350 -11.74 -27.78 7.43
C PRO A 350 -12.43 -28.92 8.21
N PRO A 351 -13.11 -29.85 7.51
CA PRO A 351 -13.75 -30.98 8.19
C PRO A 351 -12.68 -31.84 8.88
N ALA A 352 -12.85 -32.09 10.18
CA ALA A 352 -11.91 -32.85 10.99
C ALA A 352 -12.67 -33.68 12.03
N ASN A 353 -12.19 -34.90 12.32
CA ASN A 353 -12.72 -35.78 13.37
C ASN A 353 -14.25 -36.00 13.29
N GLY A 354 -14.80 -36.14 12.09
CA GLY A 354 -16.24 -36.34 11.87
C GLY A 354 -17.10 -35.07 11.97
N LEU A 355 -16.50 -33.91 12.24
CA LEU A 355 -17.20 -32.61 12.23
C LEU A 355 -17.17 -31.99 10.83
N PRO A 356 -18.28 -31.38 10.37
CA PRO A 356 -18.32 -30.67 9.10
C PRO A 356 -17.48 -29.39 9.17
N ALA A 357 -17.05 -28.91 8.00
CA ALA A 357 -16.32 -27.64 7.90
C ALA A 357 -17.14 -26.48 8.49
N ALA A 358 -16.50 -25.63 9.30
CA ALA A 358 -17.17 -24.62 10.10
C ALA A 358 -16.50 -23.24 9.98
N VAL A 359 -17.32 -22.20 10.16
CA VAL A 359 -16.90 -20.79 10.18
C VAL A 359 -17.16 -20.25 11.58
N PHE A 360 -16.09 -19.95 12.31
CA PHE A 360 -16.13 -19.40 13.66
C PHE A 360 -16.11 -17.87 13.64
N PHE A 361 -16.98 -17.29 14.46
CA PHE A 361 -17.13 -15.85 14.60
C PHE A 361 -15.99 -15.26 15.48
N PRO A 362 -15.44 -14.10 15.12
CA PRO A 362 -14.44 -13.42 15.94
C PRO A 362 -15.01 -12.96 17.27
N LEU A 363 -14.15 -12.95 18.31
CA LEU A 363 -14.51 -12.50 19.67
C LEU A 363 -14.07 -11.05 19.96
N ALA A 364 -13.28 -10.45 19.08
CA ALA A 364 -12.80 -9.09 19.19
C ALA A 364 -12.65 -8.47 17.79
N ASP A 365 -12.68 -7.14 17.72
CA ASP A 365 -12.46 -6.37 16.49
C ASP A 365 -11.18 -5.52 16.57
N PRO A 366 -9.99 -6.15 16.55
CA PRO A 366 -8.74 -5.40 16.62
C PRO A 366 -8.60 -4.53 15.37
N ALA A 367 -8.23 -3.27 15.58
CA ALA A 367 -8.10 -2.24 14.54
C ALA A 367 -9.39 -1.98 13.74
N HIS A 368 -10.57 -2.24 14.32
CA HIS A 368 -11.87 -1.94 13.72
C HIS A 368 -12.07 -2.55 12.32
N ARG A 369 -11.51 -3.75 12.07
CA ARG A 369 -11.55 -4.44 10.78
C ARG A 369 -12.96 -4.83 10.37
N LEU A 370 -13.74 -5.38 11.29
CA LEU A 370 -15.14 -5.74 11.07
C LEU A 370 -15.97 -4.48 10.82
N GLN A 371 -15.77 -3.44 11.62
CA GLN A 371 -16.47 -2.16 11.44
C GLN A 371 -16.19 -1.54 10.06
N HIS A 372 -14.92 -1.45 9.65
CA HIS A 372 -14.56 -0.93 8.33
C HIS A 372 -15.12 -1.78 7.18
N CYS A 373 -15.10 -3.11 7.31
CA CYS A 373 -15.67 -4.01 6.31
C CYS A 373 -17.20 -3.85 6.21
N SER A 374 -17.88 -3.67 7.34
CA SER A 374 -19.33 -3.40 7.39
C SER A 374 -19.68 -2.11 6.64
N THR A 375 -19.02 -1.00 6.97
CA THR A 375 -19.24 0.29 6.27
C THR A 375 -18.97 0.19 4.77
N THR A 376 -17.94 -0.57 4.38
CA THR A 376 -17.61 -0.80 2.96
C THR A 376 -18.74 -1.56 2.23
N MET A 377 -19.23 -2.65 2.83
CA MET A 377 -20.33 -3.44 2.26
C MET A 377 -21.63 -2.64 2.20
N GLN A 378 -21.93 -1.86 3.24
CA GLN A 378 -23.10 -0.97 3.26
C GLN A 378 -23.01 0.10 2.17
N ALA A 379 -21.83 0.69 1.94
CA ALA A 379 -21.62 1.63 0.85
C ALA A 379 -21.85 0.97 -0.53
N LEU A 380 -21.30 -0.23 -0.76
CA LEU A 380 -21.50 -0.97 -2.00
C LEU A 380 -22.98 -1.32 -2.24
N LEU A 381 -23.68 -1.78 -1.20
CA LEU A 381 -25.11 -2.11 -1.27
C LEU A 381 -25.99 -0.85 -1.37
N GLY A 382 -25.51 0.30 -0.89
CA GLY A 382 -26.18 1.59 -1.01
C GLY A 382 -26.15 2.19 -2.42
N LEU A 383 -25.36 1.64 -3.33
CA LEU A 383 -25.30 2.10 -4.71
C LEU A 383 -26.54 1.69 -5.51
N PRO A 384 -27.02 2.56 -6.43
CA PRO A 384 -27.99 2.20 -7.45
C PRO A 384 -27.54 0.96 -8.23
N HIS A 385 -28.49 0.16 -8.71
CA HIS A 385 -28.19 -1.06 -9.46
C HIS A 385 -27.30 -0.80 -10.69
N PRO A 386 -27.53 0.25 -11.51
CA PRO A 386 -26.65 0.57 -12.63
C PRO A 386 -25.22 0.94 -12.20
N ALA A 387 -25.07 1.72 -11.12
CA ALA A 387 -23.76 2.11 -10.59
C ALA A 387 -22.98 0.89 -10.06
N PHE A 388 -23.65 -0.02 -9.35
CA PHE A 388 -23.05 -1.26 -8.87
C PHE A 388 -22.61 -2.16 -10.02
N TYR A 389 -23.46 -2.32 -11.05
CA TYR A 389 -23.13 -3.11 -12.24
C TYR A 389 -21.95 -2.50 -13.00
N ALA A 390 -21.90 -1.18 -13.14
CA ALA A 390 -20.78 -0.47 -13.75
C ALA A 390 -19.46 -0.69 -13.00
N LEU A 391 -19.48 -0.65 -11.65
CA LEU A 391 -18.31 -0.97 -10.82
C LEU A 391 -17.78 -2.39 -11.02
N SER A 392 -18.65 -3.37 -11.26
CA SER A 392 -18.24 -4.75 -11.51
C SER A 392 -17.33 -4.87 -12.75
N LYS A 393 -17.59 -4.06 -13.79
CA LYS A 393 -16.80 -4.00 -15.02
C LYS A 393 -15.43 -3.36 -14.79
N LEU A 394 -15.31 -2.49 -13.79
CA LEU A 394 -14.07 -1.80 -13.43
C LEU A 394 -13.10 -2.66 -12.59
N THR A 395 -13.50 -3.85 -12.15
CA THR A 395 -12.66 -4.74 -11.32
C THR A 395 -11.32 -5.11 -11.96
N ARG A 396 -11.21 -5.03 -13.30
CA ARG A 396 -9.98 -5.32 -14.06
C ARG A 396 -9.16 -4.06 -14.42
N ALA A 397 -9.71 -2.88 -14.18
CA ALA A 397 -9.12 -1.59 -14.55
C ALA A 397 -8.72 -0.78 -13.29
N GLU A 398 -7.80 -1.32 -12.47
CA GLU A 398 -7.39 -0.66 -11.22
C GLU A 398 -6.81 0.75 -11.44
N GLU A 399 -6.18 1.00 -12.59
CA GLU A 399 -5.54 2.29 -12.93
C GLU A 399 -6.54 3.45 -13.05
N VAL A 400 -7.80 3.14 -13.36
CA VAL A 400 -8.89 4.09 -13.53
C VAL A 400 -9.43 4.61 -12.20
N GLY A 401 -9.30 3.80 -11.14
CA GLY A 401 -9.92 4.09 -9.86
C GLY A 401 -9.43 5.37 -9.19
N GLU A 402 -8.14 5.71 -9.29
CA GLU A 402 -7.59 6.97 -8.73
C GLU A 402 -8.27 8.19 -9.34
N GLN A 403 -8.45 8.21 -10.67
CA GLN A 403 -9.07 9.33 -11.38
C GLN A 403 -10.55 9.47 -11.03
N LEU A 404 -11.27 8.34 -10.93
CA LEU A 404 -12.67 8.35 -10.49
C LEU A 404 -12.82 8.82 -9.04
N VAL A 405 -11.93 8.39 -8.14
CA VAL A 405 -11.90 8.87 -6.74
C VAL A 405 -11.69 10.38 -6.70
N GLN A 406 -10.73 10.91 -7.45
CA GLN A 406 -10.44 12.35 -7.51
C GLN A 406 -11.63 13.14 -8.05
N LEU A 407 -12.24 12.67 -9.14
CA LEU A 407 -13.42 13.28 -9.75
C LEU A 407 -14.59 13.37 -8.76
N VAL A 408 -14.99 12.23 -8.19
CA VAL A 408 -16.13 12.18 -7.24
C VAL A 408 -15.86 13.01 -5.99
N ARG A 409 -14.62 12.99 -5.49
CA ARG A 409 -14.21 13.81 -4.33
C ARG A 409 -14.28 15.31 -4.64
N HIS A 410 -13.82 15.73 -5.82
CA HIS A 410 -13.90 17.13 -6.24
C HIS A 410 -15.35 17.60 -6.36
N THR A 411 -16.20 16.80 -7.01
CA THR A 411 -17.63 17.10 -7.14
C THR A 411 -18.35 17.17 -5.79
N LEU A 412 -18.06 16.26 -4.86
CA LEU A 412 -18.61 16.32 -3.50
C LEU A 412 -18.20 17.59 -2.74
N LYS A 413 -16.98 18.08 -2.97
CA LYS A 413 -16.51 19.34 -2.40
C LYS A 413 -17.29 20.52 -2.99
N GLN A 414 -17.43 20.59 -4.31
CA GLN A 414 -18.23 21.64 -4.99
C GLN A 414 -19.69 21.68 -4.51
N LEU A 415 -20.32 20.50 -4.34
CA LEU A 415 -21.69 20.40 -3.81
C LEU A 415 -21.80 20.80 -2.33
N SER A 416 -20.71 20.78 -1.58
CA SER A 416 -20.70 21.24 -0.18
C SER A 416 -20.52 22.75 -0.11
N ASP A 417 -19.58 23.30 -0.88
CA ASP A 417 -19.27 24.73 -0.92
C ASP A 417 -20.47 25.55 -1.47
N GLY A 418 -21.23 25.00 -2.42
CA GLY A 418 -22.46 25.64 -2.94
C GLY A 418 -23.62 25.67 -1.95
N ALA A 419 -23.72 24.70 -1.03
CA ALA A 419 -24.78 24.65 -0.03
C ALA A 419 -24.57 25.67 1.12
N GLU A 420 -23.31 26.05 1.40
CA GLU A 420 -22.99 27.08 2.39
C GLU A 420 -23.25 28.50 1.88
N GLN A 421 -23.15 28.73 0.56
CA GLN A 421 -23.47 30.04 -0.05
C GLN A 421 -24.97 30.33 -0.11
N ASP A 422 -25.83 29.32 -0.28
CA ASP A 422 -27.29 29.50 -0.27
C ASP A 422 -27.89 29.62 1.15
N GLY A 423 -27.11 29.33 2.21
CA GLY A 423 -27.57 29.36 3.61
C GLY A 423 -27.23 30.65 4.38
N GLY A 424 -26.47 31.58 3.80
CA GLY A 424 -25.92 32.76 4.46
C GLY A 424 -26.58 34.08 4.04
N GLY A 425 -27.89 34.25 4.31
CA GLY A 425 -28.62 35.45 3.93
C GLY A 425 -29.86 35.73 4.78
N GLY A 426 -29.69 35.82 6.10
CA GLY A 426 -30.78 36.18 7.02
C GLY A 426 -30.33 37.16 8.08
N GLY A 427 -30.45 38.46 7.82
CA GLY A 427 -30.18 39.49 8.83
C GLY A 427 -30.27 40.94 8.36
N GLY A 428 -31.49 41.51 8.44
CA GLY A 428 -31.69 42.91 8.83
C GLY A 428 -31.79 44.00 7.74
N GLY A 429 -32.90 44.75 7.77
CA GLY A 429 -32.94 46.14 7.29
C GLY A 429 -34.11 46.47 6.35
N GLY A 430 -35.18 47.06 6.90
CA GLY A 430 -36.30 47.58 6.12
C GLY A 430 -35.99 48.86 5.34
N GLY A 431 -36.77 49.12 4.29
CA GLY A 431 -36.73 50.37 3.52
C GLY A 431 -37.62 50.32 2.29
N THR A 432 -38.70 51.11 2.31
CA THR A 432 -39.71 51.28 1.25
C THR A 432 -39.19 51.96 -0.01
N GLY A 433 -39.63 51.52 -1.20
CA GLY A 433 -39.48 52.29 -2.44
C GLY A 433 -39.99 51.54 -3.69
N LYS A 434 -41.11 51.99 -4.27
CA LYS A 434 -41.61 51.64 -5.62
C LYS A 434 -40.74 52.32 -6.69
N THR A 435 -40.45 51.64 -7.81
CA THR A 435 -40.91 51.96 -9.20
C THR A 435 -40.29 51.02 -10.24
N GLY A 436 -40.97 50.90 -11.39
CA GLY A 436 -40.87 49.85 -12.42
C GLY A 436 -39.58 49.73 -13.24
N GLY A 437 -39.53 48.68 -14.07
CA GLY A 437 -38.53 48.49 -15.11
C GLY A 437 -38.34 47.03 -15.49
N SER A 438 -38.95 46.61 -16.59
CA SER A 438 -38.74 45.34 -17.28
C SER A 438 -37.27 45.11 -17.65
N THR A 439 -36.73 43.94 -17.36
CA THR A 439 -35.71 43.25 -18.18
C THR A 439 -35.59 41.81 -17.69
N ASP A 440 -35.90 40.87 -18.59
CA ASP A 440 -35.59 39.45 -18.44
C ASP A 440 -34.09 39.27 -18.20
N THR A 441 -33.75 38.80 -17.00
CA THR A 441 -32.41 38.28 -16.69
C THR A 441 -32.62 36.87 -16.18
N PRO A 442 -32.09 35.81 -16.83
CA PRO A 442 -32.21 34.47 -16.28
C PRO A 442 -31.41 34.44 -14.98
N ALA A 443 -32.07 33.96 -13.92
CA ALA A 443 -31.52 33.80 -12.59
C ALA A 443 -30.12 33.17 -12.65
N GLY A 444 -29.12 33.93 -12.20
CA GLY A 444 -27.75 33.47 -12.03
C GLY A 444 -27.65 32.49 -10.86
N GLY A 445 -28.03 31.23 -11.11
CA GLY A 445 -27.51 30.12 -10.32
C GLY A 445 -26.05 29.93 -10.70
N THR A 446 -25.15 29.95 -9.72
CA THR A 446 -23.73 29.65 -9.88
C THR A 446 -23.58 28.32 -10.60
N ALA A 447 -23.28 28.36 -11.91
CA ALA A 447 -23.12 27.17 -12.71
C ALA A 447 -21.94 26.36 -12.17
N ALA A 448 -22.23 25.19 -11.58
CA ALA A 448 -21.21 24.26 -11.13
C ALA A 448 -20.20 24.03 -12.26
N GLN A 449 -18.91 24.22 -11.95
CA GLN A 449 -17.85 24.05 -12.96
C GLN A 449 -17.93 22.64 -13.56
N PRO A 450 -17.91 22.53 -14.91
CA PRO A 450 -17.99 21.24 -15.55
C PRO A 450 -16.76 20.39 -15.21
N ALA A 451 -17.00 19.14 -14.85
CA ALA A 451 -15.97 18.20 -14.50
C ALA A 451 -15.30 17.66 -15.77
N ARG A 452 -13.97 17.58 -15.76
CA ARG A 452 -13.18 17.14 -16.91
C ARG A 452 -12.63 15.74 -16.69
N VAL A 453 -12.80 14.89 -17.69
CA VAL A 453 -12.38 13.49 -17.63
C VAL A 453 -11.59 13.13 -18.89
N ALA A 454 -10.45 12.46 -18.77
CA ALA A 454 -9.68 12.04 -19.95
C ALA A 454 -10.50 11.08 -20.83
N VAL A 455 -10.42 11.22 -22.16
CA VAL A 455 -11.15 10.35 -23.11
C VAL A 455 -10.80 8.87 -22.90
N LYS A 456 -9.54 8.55 -22.58
CA LYS A 456 -9.11 7.18 -22.24
C LYS A 456 -9.85 6.61 -21.04
N LEU A 457 -10.13 7.45 -20.03
CA LEU A 457 -10.92 7.05 -18.85
C LEU A 457 -12.36 6.76 -19.28
N TRP A 458 -12.96 7.68 -20.04
CA TRP A 458 -14.33 7.56 -20.53
C TRP A 458 -14.58 6.28 -21.35
N GLN A 459 -13.62 5.91 -22.20
CA GLN A 459 -13.64 4.71 -23.04
C GLN A 459 -13.47 3.40 -22.26
N THR A 460 -13.04 3.45 -20.99
CA THR A 460 -12.88 2.23 -20.19
C THR A 460 -14.25 1.61 -19.89
N PRO A 461 -14.45 0.31 -20.11
CA PRO A 461 -15.73 -0.36 -19.84
C PRO A 461 -16.19 -0.15 -18.39
N GLY A 462 -17.42 0.36 -18.22
CA GLY A 462 -18.01 0.67 -16.92
C GLY A 462 -17.78 2.10 -16.42
N CYS A 463 -16.84 2.88 -16.98
CA CYS A 463 -16.62 4.25 -16.53
C CYS A 463 -17.79 5.18 -16.84
N HIS A 464 -18.19 5.28 -18.12
CA HIS A 464 -19.30 6.15 -18.52
C HIS A 464 -20.63 5.69 -17.90
N GLU A 465 -20.86 4.38 -17.80
CA GLU A 465 -22.04 3.80 -17.12
C GLU A 465 -22.09 4.19 -15.65
N LEU A 466 -20.95 4.14 -14.95
CA LEU A 466 -20.85 4.57 -13.56
C LEU A 466 -21.16 6.06 -13.45
N LEU A 467 -20.50 6.90 -14.25
CA LEU A 467 -20.70 8.35 -14.19
C LEU A 467 -22.15 8.74 -14.51
N ALA A 468 -22.76 8.16 -15.53
CA ALA A 468 -24.18 8.35 -15.82
C ALA A 468 -25.07 7.93 -14.64
N ALA A 469 -24.80 6.78 -14.02
CA ALA A 469 -25.55 6.30 -12.85
C ALA A 469 -25.36 7.16 -11.59
N LEU A 470 -24.29 7.96 -11.52
CA LEU A 470 -24.04 8.96 -10.48
C LEU A 470 -24.64 10.33 -10.81
N GLY A 471 -25.28 10.47 -11.97
CA GLY A 471 -25.92 11.71 -12.40
C GLY A 471 -24.99 12.67 -13.11
N PHE A 472 -23.90 12.21 -13.73
CA PHE A 472 -23.08 13.03 -14.64
C PHE A 472 -23.63 12.94 -16.07
N ASP A 473 -24.00 14.09 -16.61
CA ASP A 473 -24.44 14.24 -18.00
C ASP A 473 -23.26 14.63 -18.89
N LEU A 474 -23.22 14.03 -20.08
CA LEU A 474 -22.24 14.39 -21.11
C LEU A 474 -22.59 15.75 -21.72
N CYS A 475 -21.64 16.69 -21.70
CA CYS A 475 -21.80 17.99 -22.35
C CYS A 475 -21.06 18.04 -23.69
N GLU A 476 -19.77 17.69 -23.67
CA GLU A 476 -18.90 17.81 -24.85
C GLU A 476 -17.83 16.71 -24.84
N VAL A 477 -17.47 16.22 -26.02
CA VAL A 477 -16.38 15.26 -26.22
C VAL A 477 -15.27 15.95 -27.02
N GLY A 478 -14.19 16.32 -26.35
CA GLY A 478 -12.98 16.85 -26.97
C GLY A 478 -12.02 15.75 -27.44
N LYS A 479 -10.86 16.15 -27.98
CA LYS A 479 -9.81 15.22 -28.47
C LYS A 479 -9.12 14.47 -27.33
N GLU A 480 -8.89 15.12 -26.19
CA GLU A 480 -8.20 14.52 -25.03
C GLU A 480 -9.07 14.44 -23.78
N GLU A 481 -10.07 15.30 -23.65
CA GLU A 481 -10.94 15.40 -22.47
C GLU A 481 -12.43 15.38 -22.84
N VAL A 482 -13.24 14.86 -21.94
CA VAL A 482 -14.70 14.82 -21.95
C VAL A 482 -15.21 15.75 -20.85
N LEU A 483 -16.13 16.62 -21.20
CA LEU A 483 -16.76 17.58 -20.30
C LEU A 483 -18.07 17.01 -19.78
N LEU A 484 -18.20 16.95 -18.46
CA LEU A 484 -19.36 16.41 -17.76
C LEU A 484 -19.97 17.48 -16.86
N ARG A 485 -21.31 17.52 -16.77
CA ARG A 485 -22.03 18.35 -15.82
C ARG A 485 -22.80 17.48 -14.85
N THR A 486 -22.86 17.88 -13.59
CA THR A 486 -23.74 17.24 -12.61
C THR A 486 -25.18 17.60 -12.92
N SER A 487 -26.00 16.59 -13.17
CA SER A 487 -27.45 16.71 -13.31
C SER A 487 -28.13 16.92 -11.95
N GLY A 488 -29.40 17.33 -11.96
CA GLY A 488 -30.23 17.36 -10.75
C GLY A 488 -30.51 15.98 -10.13
N GLN A 489 -30.14 14.89 -10.81
CA GLN A 489 -30.24 13.51 -10.30
C GLN A 489 -29.01 13.12 -9.44
N ALA A 490 -27.96 13.94 -9.41
CA ALA A 490 -26.75 13.68 -8.64
C ALA A 490 -27.01 13.82 -7.12
N SER A 491 -27.37 12.71 -6.47
CA SER A 491 -27.57 12.68 -5.03
C SER A 491 -26.24 12.71 -4.27
N ARG A 492 -26.06 13.66 -3.35
CA ARG A 492 -24.90 13.72 -2.44
C ARG A 492 -24.65 12.39 -1.72
N ARG A 493 -25.71 11.71 -1.29
CA ARG A 493 -25.63 10.39 -0.63
C ARG A 493 -25.09 9.31 -1.58
N CYS A 494 -25.55 9.29 -2.83
CA CYS A 494 -25.07 8.35 -3.83
C CYS A 494 -23.58 8.57 -4.14
N LEU A 495 -23.16 9.83 -4.29
CA LEU A 495 -21.76 10.19 -4.49
C LEU A 495 -20.88 9.82 -3.29
N GLN A 496 -21.37 9.98 -2.05
CA GLN A 496 -20.65 9.54 -0.84
C GLN A 496 -20.46 8.02 -0.80
N PHE A 497 -21.52 7.24 -1.07
CA PHE A 497 -21.40 5.78 -1.15
C PHE A 497 -20.45 5.34 -2.27
N SER A 498 -20.48 6.05 -3.39
CA SER A 498 -19.60 5.79 -4.54
C SER A 498 -18.16 6.10 -4.21
N LEU A 499 -17.88 7.23 -3.57
CA LEU A 499 -16.55 7.59 -3.11
C LEU A 499 -16.01 6.54 -2.13
N HIS A 500 -16.81 6.14 -1.15
CA HIS A 500 -16.40 5.13 -0.17
C HIS A 500 -16.12 3.77 -0.83
N SER A 501 -16.99 3.34 -1.75
CA SER A 501 -16.83 2.10 -2.51
C SER A 501 -15.57 2.14 -3.39
N LEU A 502 -15.36 3.22 -4.14
CA LEU A 502 -14.18 3.42 -4.97
C LEU A 502 -12.90 3.46 -4.12
N LEU A 503 -12.93 4.09 -2.95
CA LEU A 503 -11.79 4.13 -2.04
C LEU A 503 -11.43 2.75 -1.48
N ALA A 504 -12.43 1.94 -1.14
CA ALA A 504 -12.22 0.59 -0.63
C ALA A 504 -11.68 -0.37 -1.70
N LEU A 505 -12.20 -0.27 -2.93
CA LEU A 505 -11.83 -1.15 -4.04
C LEU A 505 -10.53 -0.72 -4.72
N PHE A 506 -10.43 0.56 -5.06
CA PHE A 506 -9.36 1.08 -5.91
C PHE A 506 -8.50 2.12 -5.22
N GLY A 507 -9.05 2.87 -4.27
CA GLY A 507 -8.37 3.96 -3.59
C GLY A 507 -7.06 3.51 -2.94
N GLU A 508 -5.97 4.09 -3.41
CA GLU A 508 -4.74 4.17 -2.65
C GLU A 508 -5.02 5.29 -1.64
N ARG A 509 -5.13 4.98 -0.34
CA ARG A 509 -5.65 5.92 0.67
C ARG A 509 -4.71 7.12 0.78
N LEU A 510 -4.95 8.12 -0.06
CA LEU A 510 -4.51 9.47 0.16
C LEU A 510 -5.28 9.97 1.38
N ARG A 511 -4.60 10.01 2.53
CA ARG A 511 -5.08 10.81 3.66
C ARG A 511 -5.37 12.23 3.15
N PRO A 512 -6.47 12.87 3.57
CA PRO A 512 -6.65 14.28 3.29
C PRO A 512 -5.45 15.06 3.85
N ARG A 513 -5.02 16.06 3.07
CA ARG A 513 -3.99 17.04 3.44
C ARG A 513 -4.33 17.76 4.73
#